data_AF-A0A9E7D0L8-F1
#
_entry.id   AF-A0A9E7D0L8-F1
#
_cell.length_a   1.000
_cell.length_b   1.000
_cell.length_c   1.000
_cell.angle_alpha   90.00
_cell.angle_beta   90.00
_cell.angle_gamma   90.00
#
_symmetry.space_group_name_H-M   'P 1'
#
loop_
_entity.id
_entity.type
_entity.pdbx_description
1 polymer ?
#
loop_
_entity_poly.entity_id
_entity_poly.type
_entity_poly.pdbx_seq_one_letter_code
_entity_poly.pdbx_strand_id
1 'polypeptide(L)'
;MKLLEIAGLVTGSYFVVTGLGFLLSKPFYKKVIKATLNSDPVLINLSGMVHFLIGITLIALFFSFNTLLEILISFFGIAFSIKGALLIMVPELILKSNEQSIKYFHLFGYGFVAVGLITLFVII
;
A
#
# COMPACT_ATOMS: atom_id res chain seq x y z
N MET A 1 2.14 11.31 -21.36
CA MET A 1 2.30 10.13 -20.50
C MET A 1 1.25 9.11 -20.85
N LYS A 2 1.65 7.84 -20.98
CA LYS A 2 0.72 6.71 -21.08
C LYS A 2 0.05 6.47 -19.72
N LEU A 3 -1.13 5.83 -19.74
CA LEU A 3 -1.90 5.57 -18.52
C LEU A 3 -1.10 4.76 -17.47
N LEU A 4 -0.26 3.82 -17.92
CA LEU A 4 0.63 3.04 -17.06
C LEU A 4 1.67 3.92 -16.32
N GLU A 5 2.25 4.91 -17.00
CA GLU A 5 3.23 5.84 -16.40
C GLU A 5 2.56 6.70 -15.32
N ILE A 6 1.30 7.08 -15.52
CA ILE A 6 0.51 7.80 -14.51
C ILE A 6 0.27 6.91 -13.29
N ALA A 7 -0.10 5.65 -13.49
CA ALA A 7 -0.26 4.69 -12.41
C ALA A 7 1.05 4.49 -11.63
N GLY A 8 2.18 4.38 -12.33
CA GLY A 8 3.53 4.37 -11.76
C GLY A 8 3.83 5.61 -10.93
N LEU A 9 3.55 6.79 -11.47
CA LEU A 9 3.84 8.05 -10.79
C LEU A 9 3.06 8.17 -9.49
N VAL A 10 1.77 7.85 -9.53
CA VAL A 10 0.88 7.91 -8.36
C VAL A 10 1.30 6.89 -7.31
N THR A 11 1.47 5.62 -7.70
CA THR A 11 1.83 4.55 -6.77
C THR A 11 3.24 4.73 -6.19
N GLY A 12 4.22 5.06 -7.04
CA GLY A 12 5.59 5.33 -6.62
C GLY A 12 5.67 6.49 -5.63
N SER A 13 5.01 7.62 -5.95
CA SER A 13 4.95 8.78 -5.05
C SER A 13 4.26 8.46 -3.72
N TYR A 14 3.16 7.69 -3.75
CA TYR A 14 2.48 7.21 -2.55
C TYR A 14 3.42 6.39 -1.66
N PHE A 15 4.18 5.45 -2.25
CA PHE A 15 5.14 4.63 -1.49
C PHE A 15 6.26 5.46 -0.89
N VAL A 16 6.83 6.43 -1.62
CA VAL A 16 7.85 7.34 -1.08
C VAL A 16 7.30 8.15 0.10
N VAL A 17 6.15 8.81 -0.06
CA VAL A 17 5.56 9.64 1.00
C VAL A 17 5.22 8.81 2.24
N THR A 18 4.63 7.63 2.04
CA THR A 18 4.28 6.72 3.14
C THR A 18 5.52 6.20 3.85
N GLY A 19 6.56 5.81 3.10
CA GLY A 19 7.83 5.35 3.65
C GLY A 19 8.55 6.42 4.45
N LEU A 20 8.61 7.66 3.93
CA LEU A 20 9.13 8.82 4.67
C LEU A 20 8.29 9.10 5.92
N GLY A 21 6.97 9.01 5.84
CA GLY A 21 6.08 9.09 6.99
C GLY A 21 6.45 8.10 8.09
N PHE A 22 6.70 6.84 7.73
CA PHE A 22 7.13 5.82 8.68
C PHE A 22 8.49 6.12 9.31
N LEU A 23 9.45 6.62 8.54
CA LEU A 23 10.80 6.92 9.01
C LEU A 23 10.84 8.18 9.91
N LEU A 24 10.10 9.23 9.55
CA LEU A 24 10.16 10.53 10.19
C LEU A 24 9.16 10.68 11.35
N SER A 25 8.00 10.02 11.28
CA SER A 25 6.86 10.24 12.19
C SER A 25 6.45 8.98 12.97
N LYS A 26 7.44 8.21 13.45
CA LYS A 26 7.21 6.95 14.18
C LYS A 26 6.22 7.06 15.37
N PRO A 27 6.27 8.09 16.25
CA PRO A 27 5.31 8.20 17.35
C PRO A 27 3.87 8.40 16.86
N PHE A 28 3.69 9.19 15.79
CA PHE A 28 2.39 9.44 15.17
C PHE A 28 1.80 8.14 14.64
N TYR A 29 2.55 7.38 13.83
CA TYR A 29 2.01 6.14 13.29
C TYR A 29 1.78 5.05 14.34
N LYS A 30 2.61 4.97 15.39
CA LYS A 30 2.33 4.10 16.54
C LYS A 30 0.99 4.45 17.19
N LYS A 31 0.68 5.74 17.32
CA LYS A 31 -0.61 6.22 17.84
C LYS A 31 -1.75 5.85 16.88
N VAL A 32 -1.56 6.04 15.57
CA VAL A 32 -2.56 5.68 14.55
C VAL A 32 -2.89 4.19 14.60
N ILE A 33 -1.88 3.31 14.52
CA ILE A 33 -2.09 1.85 14.52
C ILE A 33 -2.82 1.40 15.79
N LYS A 34 -2.42 1.92 16.95
CA LYS A 34 -3.11 1.63 18.22
C LYS A 34 -4.55 2.15 18.24
N ALA A 35 -4.81 3.32 17.67
CA ALA A 35 -6.16 3.86 17.56
C ALA A 35 -7.02 3.04 16.59
N THR A 36 -6.44 2.49 15.52
CA THR A 36 -7.17 1.66 14.54
C THR A 36 -7.76 0.39 15.16
N LEU A 37 -7.12 -0.18 16.19
CA LEU A 37 -7.67 -1.35 16.90
C LEU A 37 -9.01 -1.08 17.58
N ASN A 38 -9.26 0.18 17.95
CA ASN A 38 -10.51 0.62 18.58
C ASN A 38 -11.34 1.50 17.64
N SER A 39 -11.03 1.48 16.33
CA SER A 39 -11.75 2.29 15.35
C SER A 39 -13.10 1.67 15.01
N ASP A 40 -14.02 2.51 14.55
CA ASP A 40 -15.33 2.09 14.07
C ASP A 40 -15.18 1.01 12.97
N PRO A 41 -15.84 -0.16 13.09
CA PRO A 41 -15.81 -1.21 12.07
C PRO A 41 -16.16 -0.72 10.67
N VAL A 42 -17.02 0.30 10.54
CA VAL A 42 -17.36 0.93 9.26
C VAL A 42 -16.14 1.59 8.62
N LEU A 43 -15.30 2.27 9.41
CA LEU A 43 -14.08 2.89 8.90
C LEU A 43 -13.05 1.86 8.46
N ILE A 44 -12.95 0.73 9.16
CA ILE A 44 -12.08 -0.38 8.77
C ILE A 44 -12.55 -0.99 7.45
N ASN A 45 -13.87 -1.24 7.32
CA ASN A 45 -14.46 -1.76 6.10
C ASN A 45 -14.27 -0.79 4.92
N LEU A 46 -14.51 0.52 5.11
CA LEU A 46 -14.26 1.55 4.10
C LEU A 46 -12.79 1.59 3.66
N SER A 47 -11.85 1.48 4.60
CA SER A 47 -10.43 1.36 4.29
C SER A 47 -10.15 0.12 3.43
N GLY A 48 -10.75 -1.02 3.77
CA GLY A 48 -10.67 -2.25 2.98
C GLY A 48 -11.23 -2.10 1.57
N MET A 49 -12.40 -1.48 1.43
CA MET A 49 -13.04 -1.16 0.15
C MET A 49 -12.11 -0.32 -0.75
N VAL A 50 -11.51 0.74 -0.22
CA VAL A 50 -10.60 1.60 -1.00
C VAL A 50 -9.39 0.82 -1.50
N HIS A 51 -8.73 0.03 -0.64
CA HIS A 51 -7.59 -0.80 -1.06
C HIS A 51 -8.00 -1.82 -2.13
N PHE A 52 -9.17 -2.45 -1.96
CA PHE A 52 -9.67 -3.44 -2.91
C PHE A 52 -9.98 -2.82 -4.27
N LEU A 53 -10.70 -1.70 -4.30
CA LEU A 53 -11.05 -1.00 -5.54
C LEU A 53 -9.80 -0.53 -6.29
N ILE A 54 -8.84 0.10 -5.59
CA ILE A 54 -7.57 0.50 -6.21
C ILE A 54 -6.85 -0.73 -6.78
N GLY A 55 -6.75 -1.80 -5.99
CA GLY A 55 -6.07 -3.03 -6.40
C GLY A 55 -6.68 -3.65 -7.65
N ILE A 56 -8.00 -3.85 -7.66
CA ILE A 56 -8.68 -4.49 -8.78
C ILE A 56 -8.68 -3.61 -10.03
N THR A 57 -8.72 -2.28 -9.88
CA THR A 57 -8.54 -1.34 -11.00
C THR A 57 -7.16 -1.46 -11.62
N LEU A 58 -6.09 -1.56 -10.81
CA LEU A 58 -4.73 -1.75 -11.33
C LEU A 58 -4.60 -3.08 -12.09
N ILE A 59 -5.19 -4.16 -11.57
CA ILE A 59 -5.20 -5.46 -12.26
C ILE A 59 -5.99 -5.35 -13.57
N ALA A 60 -7.20 -4.81 -13.53
CA ALA A 60 -8.06 -4.74 -14.72
C ALA A 60 -7.44 -3.93 -15.87
N LEU A 61 -6.63 -2.91 -15.55
CA LEU A 61 -6.04 -2.00 -16.54
C LEU A 61 -4.61 -2.37 -16.97
N PHE A 62 -3.82 -2.98 -16.08
CA PHE A 62 -2.37 -3.10 -16.27
C PHE A 62 -1.81 -4.49 -15.99
N PHE A 63 -2.64 -5.52 -15.80
CA PHE A 63 -2.16 -6.87 -15.52
C PHE A 63 -1.42 -7.47 -16.73
N SER A 64 -0.09 -7.38 -16.66
CA SER A 64 0.83 -7.77 -17.71
C SER A 64 2.24 -7.93 -17.12
N PHE A 65 3.08 -8.68 -17.81
CA PHE A 65 4.45 -9.00 -17.38
C PHE A 65 5.49 -8.69 -18.47
N ASN A 66 5.17 -7.81 -19.42
CA ASN A 66 6.07 -7.53 -20.55
C ASN A 66 7.17 -6.54 -20.18
N THR A 67 6.88 -5.60 -19.28
CA THR A 67 7.85 -4.59 -18.83
C THR A 67 7.97 -4.56 -17.31
N LEU A 68 9.10 -4.09 -16.80
CA LEU A 68 9.32 -3.99 -15.35
C LEU A 68 8.24 -3.13 -14.65
N LEU A 69 7.80 -2.04 -15.28
CA LEU A 69 6.73 -1.20 -14.74
C LEU A 69 5.40 -1.97 -14.65
N GLU A 70 5.03 -2.69 -15.71
CA GLU A 70 3.82 -3.54 -15.70
C GLU A 70 3.88 -4.60 -14.61
N ILE A 71 5.04 -5.24 -14.41
CA ILE A 71 5.24 -6.24 -13.36
C ILE A 71 5.03 -5.61 -11.98
N LEU A 72 5.64 -4.44 -11.72
CA LEU A 72 5.49 -3.73 -10.44
C LEU A 72 4.03 -3.32 -10.19
N ILE A 73 3.38 -2.72 -11.17
CA ILE A 73 1.96 -2.30 -11.05
C ILE A 73 1.03 -3.48 -10.88
N SER A 74 1.26 -4.59 -11.59
CA SER A 74 0.51 -5.84 -11.43
C SER A 74 0.67 -6.39 -10.01
N PHE A 75 1.90 -6.40 -9.49
CA PHE A 75 2.17 -6.86 -8.13
C PHE A 75 1.50 -5.98 -7.08
N PHE A 76 1.54 -4.65 -7.24
CA PHE A 76 0.83 -3.73 -6.36
C PHE A 76 -0.68 -3.91 -6.44
N GLY A 77 -1.22 -4.11 -7.65
CA GLY A 77 -2.63 -4.43 -7.86
C GLY A 77 -3.07 -5.67 -7.08
N ILE A 78 -2.30 -6.75 -7.17
CA ILE A 78 -2.53 -7.99 -6.41
C ILE A 78 -2.45 -7.72 -4.91
N ALA A 79 -1.38 -7.07 -4.44
CA ALA A 79 -1.16 -6.81 -3.01
C ALA A 79 -2.28 -5.95 -2.39
N PHE A 80 -2.70 -4.88 -3.08
CA PHE A 80 -3.80 -4.03 -2.62
C PHE A 80 -5.15 -4.74 -2.67
N SER A 81 -5.40 -5.55 -3.69
CA SER A 81 -6.62 -6.37 -3.79
C SER A 81 -6.72 -7.35 -2.63
N ILE A 82 -5.65 -8.11 -2.37
CA ILE A 82 -5.61 -9.07 -1.27
C ILE A 82 -5.78 -8.36 0.07
N LYS A 83 -5.03 -7.28 0.31
CA LYS A 83 -5.14 -6.52 1.57
C LYS A 83 -6.54 -5.95 1.77
N GLY A 84 -7.15 -5.40 0.72
CA GLY A 84 -8.50 -4.86 0.75
C GLY A 84 -9.55 -5.92 1.03
N ALA A 85 -9.49 -7.05 0.31
CA ALA A 85 -10.39 -8.18 0.54
C ALA A 85 -10.27 -8.73 1.97
N LEU A 86 -9.05 -8.88 2.49
CA LEU A 86 -8.82 -9.36 3.84
C LEU A 86 -9.31 -8.38 4.92
N LEU A 87 -9.21 -7.06 4.69
CA LEU A 87 -9.78 -6.07 5.60
C LEU A 87 -11.32 -6.12 5.64
N ILE A 88 -11.96 -6.48 4.53
CA ILE A 88 -13.43 -6.63 4.46
C ILE A 88 -13.86 -7.95 5.10
N MET A 89 -13.20 -9.06 4.76
CA MET A 89 -13.61 -10.41 5.17
C MET A 89 -13.17 -10.78 6.59
N VAL A 90 -11.96 -10.40 6.99
CA VAL A 90 -11.31 -10.83 8.24
C VAL A 90 -10.49 -9.69 8.88
N PRO A 91 -11.12 -8.53 9.20
CA PRO A 91 -10.42 -7.34 9.66
C PRO A 91 -9.54 -7.58 10.90
N GLU A 92 -10.00 -8.38 11.87
CA GLU A 92 -9.28 -8.62 13.12
C GLU A 92 -7.90 -9.24 12.92
N LEU A 93 -7.74 -10.13 11.94
CA LEU A 93 -6.45 -10.77 11.64
C LEU A 93 -5.46 -9.75 11.06
N ILE A 94 -5.95 -8.86 10.20
CA ILE A 94 -5.13 -7.83 9.55
C ILE A 94 -4.73 -6.75 10.54
N LEU A 95 -5.63 -6.36 11.45
CA LEU A 95 -5.32 -5.39 12.49
C LEU A 95 -4.24 -5.90 13.47
N LYS A 96 -4.29 -7.19 13.85
CA LYS A 96 -3.21 -7.82 14.65
C LYS A 96 -1.87 -7.83 13.91
N SER A 97 -1.87 -8.07 12.60
CA SER A 97 -0.65 -8.00 11.78
C SER A 97 -0.06 -6.58 11.78
N ASN A 98 -0.90 -5.54 11.75
CA ASN A 98 -0.44 -4.15 11.81
C ASN A 98 0.25 -3.81 13.13
N GLU A 99 -0.12 -4.42 14.27
CA GLU A 99 0.63 -4.24 15.52
C GLU A 99 2.07 -4.76 15.40
N GLN A 100 2.28 -5.89 14.73
CA GLN A 100 3.63 -6.42 14.51
C GLN A 100 4.46 -5.50 13.61
N SER A 101 3.82 -4.75 12.72
CA SER A 101 4.50 -3.75 11.89
C SER A 101 5.20 -2.67 12.71
N ILE A 102 4.69 -2.37 13.93
CA ILE A 102 5.30 -1.43 14.87
C ILE A 102 6.75 -1.83 15.23
N LYS A 103 7.02 -3.14 15.35
CA LYS A 103 8.34 -3.68 15.69
C LYS A 103 9.36 -3.45 14.57
N TYR A 104 8.92 -3.52 13.32
CA TYR A 104 9.78 -3.43 12.13
C TYR A 104 9.61 -2.11 11.36
N PHE A 105 9.27 -1.03 12.08
CA PHE A 105 8.91 0.26 11.48
C PHE A 105 9.92 0.81 10.47
N HIS A 106 11.20 0.73 10.79
CA HIS A 106 12.27 1.22 9.90
C HIS A 106 12.41 0.34 8.65
N LEU A 107 12.22 -0.98 8.79
CA LEU A 107 12.27 -1.90 7.66
C LEU A 107 11.13 -1.60 6.68
N PHE A 108 9.91 -1.40 7.18
CA PHE A 108 8.78 -0.97 6.34
C PHE A 108 9.03 0.40 5.72
N GLY A 109 9.54 1.37 6.48
CA GLY A 109 9.89 2.69 5.96
C GLY A 109 10.88 2.62 4.80
N TYR A 110 12.01 1.93 4.98
CA TYR A 110 13.01 1.75 3.91
C TYR A 110 12.46 0.96 2.74
N GLY A 111 11.70 -0.11 2.98
CA GLY A 111 11.07 -0.90 1.92
C GLY A 111 10.12 -0.06 1.05
N PHE A 112 9.27 0.74 1.68
CA PHE A 112 8.34 1.64 0.98
C PHE A 112 9.10 2.71 0.18
N VAL A 113 10.12 3.36 0.76
CA VAL A 113 10.93 4.35 0.02
C VAL A 113 11.65 3.70 -1.15
N ALA A 114 12.30 2.55 -0.95
CA ALA A 114 13.05 1.86 -2.00
C ALA A 114 12.13 1.44 -3.15
N VAL A 115 11.00 0.81 -2.86
CA VAL A 115 10.02 0.39 -3.88
C VAL A 115 9.45 1.61 -4.61
N GLY A 116 9.15 2.69 -3.89
CA GLY A 116 8.68 3.94 -4.49
C GLY A 116 9.69 4.56 -5.44
N LEU A 117 10.96 4.66 -5.04
CA LEU A 117 12.04 5.20 -5.88
C LEU A 117 12.32 4.31 -7.09
N ILE A 118 12.33 2.98 -6.93
CA ILE A 118 12.49 2.04 -8.06
C ILE A 118 11.34 2.24 -9.05
N THR A 119 10.10 2.33 -8.57
CA THR A 119 8.93 2.53 -9.44
C THR A 119 9.05 3.85 -10.20
N LEU A 120 9.45 4.94 -9.53
CA LEU A 120 9.63 6.24 -10.17
C LEU A 120 10.80 6.26 -11.16
N PHE A 121 11.90 5.58 -10.84
CA PHE A 121 13.06 5.48 -11.72
C PHE A 121 12.72 4.76 -13.03
N VAL A 122 11.88 3.72 -12.98
CA VAL A 122 11.48 2.93 -14.16
C VAL A 122 10.53 3.70 -15.10
N ILE A 123 9.93 4.81 -14.64
CA ILE A 123 9.05 5.65 -15.48
C ILE A 123 9.87 6.55 -16.42
N ILE A 124 11.09 6.93 -16.02
CA ILE A 124 11.98 7.84 -16.75
C ILE A 124 12.65 7.10 -17.90
#